data_AF-A0A679JD94-F1
#
_entry.id   AF-A0A679JD94-F1
#
_cell.length_a   1.000
_cell.length_b   1.000
_cell.length_c   1.000
_cell.angle_alpha   90.00
_cell.angle_beta   90.00
_cell.angle_gamma   90.00
#
_symmetry.space_group_name_H-M   'P 1'
#
loop_
_entity.id
_entity.type
_entity.pdbx_description
1 polymer ?
#
loop_
_entity_poly.entity_id
_entity_poly.type
_entity_poly.pdbx_seq_one_letter_code
_entity_poly.pdbx_strand_id
1 'polypeptide(L)'
;MDATTPAFDERLVTFSYRGRLFLCRAERLDDRTYRPVVICRGQSAGQPDIELPADTDNASYGTEAEALRHAEQQAIRWVHDRTGDGQGQA
;
A
#
# COMPACT_ATOMS: atom_id res chain seq x y z
N MET A 1 -5.00 31.69 7.38
CA MET A 1 -5.68 30.96 6.29
C MET A 1 -5.16 29.54 6.37
N ASP A 2 -5.80 28.71 7.20
CA ASP A 2 -5.49 27.28 7.24
C ASP A 2 -6.02 26.69 5.95
N ALA A 3 -5.10 26.35 5.04
CA ALA A 3 -5.42 25.50 3.92
C ALA A 3 -5.69 24.11 4.49
N THR A 4 -6.92 23.89 4.97
CA THR A 4 -7.51 22.56 4.96
C THR A 4 -7.61 22.19 3.49
N THR A 5 -6.50 21.68 2.94
CA THR A 5 -6.52 20.84 1.75
C THR A 5 -7.72 19.92 1.93
N PRO A 6 -8.70 19.91 1.02
CA PRO A 6 -9.78 18.95 1.13
C PRO A 6 -9.11 17.61 1.37
N ALA A 7 -9.57 16.87 2.37
CA ALA A 7 -9.37 15.43 2.40
C ALA A 7 -10.10 14.93 1.15
N PHE A 8 -9.47 15.11 -0.03
CA PHE A 8 -9.85 14.46 -1.26
C PHE A 8 -9.85 13.00 -0.86
N ASP A 9 -11.03 12.41 -0.98
CA ASP A 9 -11.43 11.11 -0.47
C ASP A 9 -10.38 10.06 -0.89
N GLU A 10 -9.26 9.98 -0.14
CA GLU A 10 -8.16 9.08 -0.40
C GLU A 10 -8.78 7.71 -0.22
N ARG A 11 -9.04 7.05 -1.34
CA ARG A 11 -9.78 5.81 -1.34
C ARG A 11 -8.96 4.78 -0.60
N LEU A 12 -9.37 4.57 0.64
CA LEU A 12 -8.70 3.71 1.59
C LEU A 12 -9.39 2.35 1.56
N VAL A 13 -8.63 1.31 1.24
CA VAL A 13 -9.08 -0.07 1.36
C VAL A 13 -8.27 -0.73 2.47
N THR A 14 -8.99 -1.22 3.47
CA THR A 14 -8.40 -2.02 4.55
C THR A 14 -8.85 -3.46 4.40
N PHE A 15 -7.90 -4.39 4.38
CA PHE A 15 -8.22 -5.81 4.31
C PHE A 15 -7.19 -6.67 5.04
N SER A 16 -7.61 -7.87 5.42
CA SER A 16 -6.75 -8.87 6.05
C SER A 16 -6.38 -9.96 5.05
N TYR A 17 -5.10 -10.29 4.95
CA TYR A 17 -4.59 -11.36 4.10
C TYR A 17 -3.54 -12.20 4.84
N ARG A 18 -3.76 -13.52 4.92
CA ARG A 18 -2.92 -14.50 5.64
C ARG A 18 -2.49 -14.04 7.05
N GLY A 19 -3.45 -13.51 7.82
CA GLY A 19 -3.22 -13.06 9.21
C GLY A 19 -2.53 -11.70 9.35
N ARG A 20 -2.25 -11.00 8.25
CA ARG A 20 -1.75 -9.61 8.26
C ARG A 20 -2.84 -8.64 7.84
N LEU A 21 -2.87 -7.47 8.47
CA LEU A 21 -3.81 -6.40 8.17
C LEU A 21 -3.08 -5.33 7.34
N PHE A 22 -3.66 -4.98 6.19
CA PHE A 22 -3.12 -3.98 5.27
C PHE A 22 -4.08 -2.81 5.13
N LEU A 23 -3.52 -1.61 5.09
CA LEU A 23 -4.17 -0.42 4.57
C LEU A 23 -3.54 -0.06 3.22
N CYS A 24 -4.36 -0.04 2.20
CA CYS A 24 -4.01 0.39 0.85
C CYS A 24 -4.67 1.74 0.59
N ARG A 25 -3.89 2.70 0.11
CA ARG A 25 -4.38 4.00 -0.32
C ARG A 25 -3.73 4.41 -1.63
N ALA A 26 -4.40 5.27 -2.37
CA ALA A 26 -3.83 5.96 -3.50
C ALA A 26 -3.48 7.39 -3.04
N GLU A 27 -2.20 7.69 -2.95
CA GLU A 27 -1.73 9.03 -2.57
C GLU A 27 -1.50 9.85 -3.85
N ARG A 28 -2.05 11.06 -3.91
CA ARG A 28 -1.88 11.93 -5.07
C ARG A 28 -0.45 12.50 -5.10
N LEU A 29 0.26 12.27 -6.20
CA LEU A 29 1.61 12.81 -6.43
C LEU A 29 1.54 14.23 -7.01
N ASP A 30 0.67 14.42 -8.00
CA ASP A 30 0.48 15.69 -8.69
C ASP A 30 -0.95 15.80 -9.24
N ASP A 31 -1.21 16.78 -10.11
CA ASP A 31 -2.55 16.99 -10.62
C ASP A 31 -3.13 15.88 -11.49
N ARG A 32 -2.28 14.96 -11.96
CA ARG A 32 -2.58 13.94 -12.97
C ARG A 32 -2.21 12.53 -12.53
N THR A 33 -1.41 12.39 -11.47
CA THR A 33 -0.86 11.08 -11.08
C THR A 33 -1.04 10.77 -9.59
N TYR A 34 -1.14 9.47 -9.32
CA TYR A 34 -1.30 8.87 -8.00
C TYR A 34 -0.24 7.79 -7.80
N ARG A 35 0.28 7.64 -6.58
CA ARG A 35 1.11 6.52 -6.17
C ARG A 35 0.33 5.53 -5.28
N PRO A 36 0.62 4.22 -5.39
CA PRO A 36 0.13 3.24 -4.45
C PRO A 36 0.90 3.40 -3.13
N VAL A 37 0.20 3.36 -2.01
CA VAL A 37 0.83 3.27 -0.69
C VAL A 37 0.18 2.13 0.06
N VAL A 38 1.02 1.25 0.60
CA VAL A 38 0.59 0.08 1.37
C VAL A 38 1.24 0.12 2.74
N ILE A 39 0.40 0.01 3.77
CA ILE A 39 0.84 -0.04 5.16
C ILE A 39 0.42 -1.40 5.74
N CYS A 40 1.40 -2.22 6.10
CA CYS A 40 1.16 -3.41 6.92
C CYS A 40 1.11 -3.00 8.38
N ARG A 41 -0.01 -3.28 9.04
CA ARG A 41 -0.17 -2.99 10.47
C ARG A 41 0.68 -3.92 11.33
N GLY A 42 1.22 -3.38 12.41
CA GLY A 42 1.86 -4.18 13.46
C GLY A 42 0.90 -5.21 14.04
N GLN A 43 1.38 -6.42 14.34
CA GLN A 43 0.53 -7.52 14.84
C GLN A 43 0.22 -7.41 16.34
N SER A 44 0.87 -6.50 17.05
CA SER A 44 0.74 -6.34 18.49
C SER A 44 0.92 -4.89 18.89
N ALA A 45 0.34 -4.50 20.02
CA ALA A 45 0.50 -3.16 20.57
C ALA A 45 1.99 -2.87 20.81
N GLY A 46 2.51 -1.83 20.14
CA GLY A 46 3.92 -1.44 20.20
C GLY A 46 4.77 -1.90 19.00
N GLN A 47 4.26 -2.76 18.11
CA GLN A 47 4.90 -2.95 16.80
C GLN A 47 4.53 -1.79 15.88
N PRO A 48 5.52 -1.11 15.29
CA PRO A 48 5.23 -0.05 14.34
C PRO A 48 4.61 -0.63 13.08
N ASP A 49 3.78 0.18 12.44
CA ASP A 49 3.32 -0.11 11.10
C ASP A 49 4.49 -0.01 10.11
N ILE A 50 4.43 -0.82 9.06
CA ILE A 50 5.46 -0.87 8.03
C ILE A 50 4.84 -0.39 6.74
N GLU A 51 5.32 0.73 6.21
CA GLU A 51 5.06 1.11 4.83
C GLU A 51 5.89 0.23 3.90
N LEU A 52 5.24 -0.37 2.91
CA LEU A 52 5.91 -1.24 1.96
C LEU A 52 6.62 -0.40 0.90
N PRO A 53 7.82 -0.81 0.45
CA PRO A 53 8.47 -0.16 -0.68
C PRO A 53 7.64 -0.37 -1.94
N ALA A 54 7.53 0.66 -2.78
CA ALA A 54 6.82 0.58 -4.05
C ALA A 54 7.36 -0.58 -4.92
N ASP A 55 6.48 -1.27 -5.64
CA ASP A 55 6.84 -2.39 -6.52
C ASP A 55 7.67 -1.97 -7.73
N THR A 56 7.65 -0.69 -8.08
CA THR A 56 8.37 -0.12 -9.22
C THR A 56 8.86 1.30 -8.89
N ASP A 57 10.04 1.65 -9.40
CA ASP A 57 10.62 3.00 -9.26
C ASP A 57 9.74 4.09 -9.87
N ASN A 58 8.84 3.73 -10.82
CA ASN A 58 7.93 4.67 -11.47
C ASN A 58 6.46 4.32 -11.21
N ALA A 59 6.09 4.15 -9.93
CA ALA A 59 4.72 3.83 -9.51
C ALA A 59 3.78 5.05 -9.57
N SER A 60 3.65 5.66 -10.75
CA SER A 60 2.75 6.78 -11.02
C SER A 60 1.62 6.33 -11.96
N TYR A 61 0.39 6.40 -11.45
CA TYR A 61 -0.82 5.95 -12.15
C TYR A 61 -1.73 7.12 -12.48
N GLY A 62 -2.41 7.06 -13.63
CA GLY A 62 -3.28 8.15 -14.10
C GLY A 62 -4.59 8.26 -13.33
N THR A 63 -4.96 7.25 -12.55
CA THR A 63 -6.19 7.24 -11.75
C THR A 63 -5.97 6.67 -10.35
N GLU A 64 -6.78 7.17 -9.41
CA GLU A 64 -6.79 6.69 -8.03
C GLU A 64 -7.13 5.21 -7.91
N ALA A 65 -8.14 4.74 -8.66
CA ALA A 65 -8.57 3.34 -8.64
C ALA A 65 -7.49 2.38 -9.17
N GLU A 66 -6.67 2.83 -10.11
CA GLU A 66 -5.53 2.07 -10.61
C GLU A 66 -4.43 1.97 -9.54
N ALA A 67 -4.01 3.10 -8.97
CA ALA A 67 -3.05 3.11 -7.86
C ALA A 67 -3.50 2.22 -6.70
N LEU A 68 -4.78 2.25 -6.34
CA LEU A 68 -5.32 1.42 -5.28
C LEU A 68 -5.28 -0.09 -5.60
N ARG A 69 -5.64 -0.49 -6.83
CA ARG A 69 -5.51 -1.90 -7.26
C ARG A 69 -4.06 -2.36 -7.21
N HIS A 70 -3.11 -1.50 -7.57
CA HIS A 70 -1.69 -1.80 -7.48
C HIS A 70 -1.23 -1.91 -6.02
N ALA A 71 -1.73 -1.06 -5.12
CA ALA A 71 -1.48 -1.18 -3.69
C ALA A 71 -1.97 -2.54 -3.13
N GLU A 72 -3.17 -2.99 -3.51
CA GLU A 72 -3.68 -4.31 -3.11
C GLU A 72 -2.80 -5.46 -3.64
N GLN A 73 -2.39 -5.41 -4.90
CA GLN A 73 -1.51 -6.40 -5.51
C GLN A 73 -0.15 -6.47 -4.82
N GLN A 74 0.44 -5.30 -4.51
CA GLN A 74 1.70 -5.18 -3.80
C GLN A 74 1.61 -5.78 -2.39
N ALA A 75 0.52 -5.53 -1.66
CA ALA A 75 0.28 -6.14 -0.34
C ALA A 75 0.27 -7.68 -0.42
N ILE A 76 -0.45 -8.24 -1.39
CA ILE A 76 -0.53 -9.69 -1.60
C ILE A 76 0.87 -10.24 -1.94
N ARG A 77 1.56 -9.64 -2.90
CA ARG A 77 2.91 -10.04 -3.33
C ARG A 77 3.90 -10.05 -2.18
N TRP A 78 3.92 -8.99 -1.37
CA TRP A 78 4.81 -8.85 -0.23
C TRP A 78 4.61 -9.94 0.85
N VAL A 79 3.37 -10.40 1.02
CA VAL A 79 3.07 -11.57 1.85
C VAL A 79 3.60 -12.84 1.19
N HIS A 80 3.39 -13.02 -0.12
CA HIS A 80 3.88 -14.19 -0.84
C HIS A 80 5.40 -14.33 -0.76
N ASP A 81 6.15 -13.24 -0.91
CA ASP A 81 7.62 -13.26 -0.81
C ASP A 81 8.04 -13.75 0.59
N ARG A 82 7.42 -13.24 1.67
CA ARG A 82 7.73 -13.66 3.06
C ARG A 82 7.23 -15.04 3.45
N THR A 83 6.15 -15.49 2.84
CA THR A 83 5.63 -16.85 3.09
C THR A 83 6.31 -17.87 2.16
N GLY A 84 7.00 -17.39 1.12
CA GLY A 84 7.66 -18.16 0.07
C GLY A 84 9.13 -18.49 0.36
N ASP A 85 9.76 -17.84 1.35
CA ASP A 85 11.11 -18.16 1.88
C ASP A 85 11.19 -19.52 2.61
N GLY A 86 10.33 -20.47 2.24
CA GLY A 86 10.33 -21.83 2.73
C GLY A 86 11.14 -22.81 1.89
N GLN A 87 11.30 -22.62 0.56
CA GLN A 87 12.10 -23.51 -0.30
C GLN A 87 12.50 -22.80 -1.61
N GLY A 88 13.70 -22.24 -1.69
CA GLY A 88 14.13 -21.52 -2.90
C GLY A 88 15.57 -21.03 -2.93
N GLN A 89 16.51 -21.78 -2.32
CA GLN A 89 17.93 -21.68 -2.66
C GLN A 89 18.40 -23.09 -2.98
N ALA A 90 18.64 -23.34 -4.27
CA ALA A 90 19.38 -24.48 -4.79
C ALA A 90 20.79 -24.02 -5.17
#